data_AF-Q6YX67-F1
#
_entry.id   AF-Q6YX67-F1
#
_cell.length_a   1.000
_cell.length_b   1.000
_cell.length_c   1.000
_cell.angle_alpha   90.00
_cell.angle_beta   90.00
_cell.angle_gamma   90.00
#
_symmetry.space_group_name_H-M   'P 1'
#
loop_
_entity.id
_entity.type
_entity.pdbx_description
1 polymer ?
#
loop_
_entity_poly.entity_id
_entity_poly.type
_entity_poly.pdbx_seq_one_letter_code
_entity_poly.pdbx_strand_id
1 'polypeptide(L)'
;MSAALHIPMCRFSVHHALPEHFLFIFSNSDDRDLALARSPIPAASSQQLLLWPWTRQATATAFSLPFKVSLDLVGVPAHAWNPSTAVVLIAPCRLFDMDMEACRLADFRMLRVSALAHDPVHPAGAPPPHP
;
A
#
# COMPACT_ATOMS: atom_id res chain seq x y z
N MET A 1 4.90 -16.74 15.33
CA MET A 1 3.63 -16.72 14.57
C MET A 1 3.37 -18.02 13.81
N SER A 2 4.31 -18.58 13.05
CA SER A 2 4.13 -19.88 12.38
C SER A 2 3.80 -21.04 13.31
N ALA A 3 4.46 -21.12 14.47
CA ALA A 3 4.19 -22.15 15.49
C ALA A 3 2.76 -22.03 16.09
N ALA A 4 2.22 -20.81 16.18
CA ALA A 4 0.88 -20.56 16.71
C ALA A 4 -0.21 -20.92 15.67
N LEU A 5 0.11 -20.79 14.39
CA LEU A 5 -0.76 -21.20 13.28
C LEU A 5 -0.64 -22.69 12.93
N HIS A 6 0.49 -23.33 13.25
CA HIS A 6 0.88 -24.67 12.76
C HIS A 6 0.88 -24.78 11.23
N ILE A 7 1.12 -23.65 10.57
CA ILE A 7 1.26 -23.54 9.12
C ILE A 7 2.72 -23.19 8.85
N PRO A 8 3.41 -23.91 7.94
CA PRO A 8 4.77 -23.57 7.54
C PRO A 8 4.85 -22.12 7.05
N MET A 9 5.93 -21.40 7.38
CA MET A 9 6.11 -19.99 6.96
C MET A 9 6.08 -19.80 5.43
N CYS A 10 6.40 -20.83 4.65
CA CYS A 10 6.34 -20.78 3.19
C CYS A 10 4.92 -20.81 2.63
N ARG A 11 3.91 -21.09 3.45
CA ARG A 11 2.50 -21.25 3.02
C ARG A 11 1.61 -20.06 3.30
N PHE A 12 2.16 -18.99 3.88
CA PHE A 12 1.44 -17.75 4.03
C PHE A 12 2.39 -16.56 4.03
N SER A 13 1.93 -15.42 3.53
CA SER A 13 2.59 -14.13 3.67
C SER A 13 1.78 -13.20 4.57
N VAL A 14 2.48 -12.34 5.32
CA VAL A 14 1.87 -11.33 6.19
C VAL A 14 2.21 -9.96 5.63
N HIS A 15 1.18 -9.16 5.36
CA HIS A 15 1.32 -7.80 4.85
C HIS A 15 0.75 -6.82 5.88
N HIS A 16 1.50 -5.76 6.18
CA HIS A 16 1.03 -4.67 7.04
C HIS A 16 0.12 -3.76 6.22
N ALA A 17 -1.13 -3.60 6.65
CA ALA A 17 -2.10 -2.76 5.93
C ALA A 17 -2.19 -1.35 6.54
N LEU A 18 -2.21 -1.25 7.87
CA LEU A 18 -2.33 -0.03 8.68
C LEU A 18 -1.81 -0.36 10.10
N PRO A 19 -1.55 0.62 11.00
CA PRO A 19 -0.80 0.40 12.24
C PRO A 19 -1.31 -0.73 13.15
N GLU A 20 -2.58 -1.15 13.03
CA GLU A 20 -3.17 -2.23 13.84
C GLU A 20 -3.73 -3.40 13.01
N HIS A 21 -3.54 -3.40 11.69
CA HIS A 21 -4.13 -4.41 10.79
C HIS A 21 -3.07 -5.18 9.99
N PHE A 22 -3.16 -6.50 10.07
CA PHE A 22 -2.31 -7.44 9.33
C PHE A 22 -3.17 -8.25 8.35
N LEU A 23 -2.72 -8.33 7.11
CA LEU A 23 -3.33 -9.18 6.09
C LEU A 23 -2.53 -10.47 5.97
N PHE A 24 -3.20 -11.60 6.17
CA PHE A 24 -2.63 -12.93 5.97
C PHE A 24 -3.11 -13.49 4.63
N ILE A 25 -2.18 -13.76 3.72
CA ILE A 25 -2.46 -14.40 2.42
C ILE A 25 -1.94 -15.82 2.50
N PHE A 26 -2.84 -16.80 2.38
CA PHE A 26 -2.50 -18.22 2.42
C PHE A 26 -2.40 -18.79 1.01
N SER A 27 -1.45 -19.71 0.79
CA SER A 27 -1.27 -20.38 -0.50
C SER A 27 -2.38 -21.38 -0.83
N ASN A 28 -3.10 -21.86 0.19
CA ASN A 28 -4.17 -22.85 0.04
C ASN A 28 -5.38 -22.52 0.94
N SER A 29 -6.58 -22.91 0.51
CA SER A 29 -7.81 -22.71 1.28
C SER A 29 -7.85 -23.52 2.57
N ASP A 30 -7.31 -24.74 2.57
CA ASP A 30 -7.27 -25.57 3.79
C ASP A 30 -6.42 -24.93 4.91
N ASP A 31 -5.30 -24.30 4.54
CA ASP A 31 -4.41 -23.60 5.47
C ASP A 31 -5.10 -22.33 6.02
N ARG A 32 -5.84 -21.61 5.17
CA ARG A 32 -6.68 -20.47 5.60
C ARG A 32 -7.74 -20.92 6.59
N ASP A 33 -8.48 -21.98 6.28
CA ASP A 33 -9.59 -22.45 7.11
C ASP A 33 -9.09 -22.99 8.46
N LEU A 34 -7.93 -23.66 8.45
CA LEU A 34 -7.23 -24.06 9.68
C LEU A 34 -6.82 -22.86 10.54
N ALA A 35 -6.30 -21.79 9.93
CA ALA A 35 -5.93 -20.56 10.64
C ALA A 35 -7.16 -19.85 11.22
N LEU A 36 -8.26 -19.79 10.48
CA LEU A 36 -9.52 -19.19 10.92
C LEU A 36 -10.15 -19.98 12.08
N ALA A 37 -10.14 -21.31 12.03
CA ALA A 37 -10.64 -22.17 13.10
C ALA A 37 -9.86 -22.04 14.42
N ARG A 38 -8.64 -21.49 14.37
CA ARG A 38 -7.76 -21.27 15.53
C ARG A 38 -7.74 -19.83 16.02
N SER A 39 -8.54 -18.95 15.42
CA SER A 39 -8.78 -17.60 15.93
C SER A 39 -9.59 -17.69 17.24
N PRO A 40 -9.23 -16.96 18.31
CA PRO A 40 -8.12 -16.00 18.43
C PRO A 40 -6.75 -16.65 18.67
N ILE A 41 -5.72 -16.13 18.00
CA ILE A 41 -4.34 -16.60 18.17
C ILE A 41 -3.65 -15.83 19.30
N PRO A 42 -3.02 -16.53 20.27
CA PRO A 42 -2.22 -15.87 21.29
C PRO A 42 -0.98 -15.20 20.67
N ALA A 43 -0.83 -13.89 20.87
CA ALA A 43 0.37 -13.13 20.53
C ALA A 43 1.25 -12.91 21.77
N ALA A 44 2.46 -12.40 21.57
CA ALA A 44 3.33 -12.04 22.68
C ALA A 44 2.69 -10.92 23.52
N SER A 45 2.83 -10.99 24.85
CA SER A 45 2.40 -9.95 25.81
C SER A 45 0.90 -9.64 25.82
N SER A 46 0.08 -10.57 26.32
CA SER A 46 -1.35 -10.40 26.65
C SER A 46 -2.28 -9.96 25.50
N GLN A 47 -1.76 -9.86 24.27
CA GLN A 47 -2.52 -9.49 23.08
C GLN A 47 -3.02 -10.75 22.36
N GLN A 48 -4.22 -10.65 21.78
CA GLN A 48 -4.83 -11.71 20.97
C GLN A 48 -5.01 -11.20 19.54
N LEU A 49 -4.63 -12.02 18.57
CA LEU A 49 -4.86 -11.75 17.16
C LEU A 49 -6.16 -12.44 16.74
N LEU A 50 -7.16 -11.64 16.41
CA LEU A 50 -8.40 -12.12 15.83
C LEU A 50 -8.26 -12.19 14.32
N LEU A 51 -8.31 -13.40 13.76
CA LEU A 51 -8.46 -13.59 12.33
C LEU A 51 -9.93 -13.60 11.95
N TRP A 52 -10.24 -12.86 10.90
CA TRP A 52 -11.53 -12.83 10.26
C TRP A 52 -11.34 -13.16 8.78
N PRO A 53 -12.24 -13.95 8.18
CA PRO A 53 -12.21 -14.14 6.75
C PRO A 53 -12.37 -12.78 6.09
N TRP A 54 -11.50 -12.47 5.12
CA TRP A 54 -11.68 -11.28 4.30
C TRP A 54 -12.88 -11.50 3.39
N THR A 55 -14.08 -11.20 3.89
CA THR A 55 -15.27 -11.14 3.06
C THR A 55 -15.17 -9.84 2.27
N ARG A 56 -14.94 -9.97 0.96
CA ARG A 56 -15.22 -8.89 0.02
C ARG A 56 -16.69 -8.57 0.21
N GLN A 57 -16.99 -7.57 1.05
CA GLN A 57 -18.37 -7.13 1.29
C GLN A 57 -19.04 -6.94 -0.07
N ALA A 58 -20.31 -7.32 -0.19
CA ALA A 58 -21.06 -7.21 -1.44
C ALA A 58 -21.08 -5.76 -2.01
N THR A 59 -20.70 -4.78 -1.18
CA THR A 59 -20.56 -3.34 -1.50
C THR A 59 -19.11 -2.88 -1.65
N ALA A 60 -18.13 -3.78 -1.66
CA ALA A 60 -16.74 -3.43 -1.92
C ALA A 60 -16.57 -3.12 -3.41
N THR A 61 -16.81 -1.86 -3.78
CA THR A 61 -16.43 -1.32 -5.08
C THR A 61 -14.93 -1.54 -5.23
N ALA A 62 -14.51 -2.17 -6.33
CA ALA A 62 -13.11 -2.24 -6.67
C ALA A 62 -12.59 -0.80 -6.77
N PHE A 63 -11.75 -0.38 -5.83
CA PHE A 63 -11.04 0.87 -5.93
C PHE A 63 -9.73 0.57 -6.65
N SER A 64 -9.46 1.27 -7.75
CA SER A 64 -8.15 1.20 -8.39
C SER A 64 -7.11 1.67 -7.38
N LEU A 65 -6.29 0.74 -6.88
CA LEU A 65 -5.16 1.12 -6.05
C LEU A 65 -4.30 2.09 -6.86
N PRO A 66 -3.94 3.25 -6.30
CA PRO A 66 -3.14 4.19 -7.03
C PRO A 66 -1.76 3.60 -7.32
N PHE A 67 -1.26 3.84 -8.53
CA PHE A 67 0.04 3.37 -8.98
C PHE A 67 1.13 4.20 -8.31
N LYS A 68 2.08 3.53 -7.65
CA LYS A 68 3.29 4.19 -7.16
C LYS A 68 4.22 4.46 -8.33
N VAL A 69 4.40 5.72 -8.67
CA VAL A 69 5.32 6.21 -9.71
C VAL A 69 6.47 6.98 -9.06
N SER A 70 7.67 6.81 -9.59
CA SER A 70 8.83 7.62 -9.22
C SER A 70 9.01 8.71 -10.28
N LEU A 71 9.08 9.96 -9.84
CA LEU A 71 9.20 11.14 -10.67
C LEU A 71 10.49 11.87 -10.31
N ASP A 72 11.19 12.32 -11.35
CA ASP A 72 12.39 13.13 -11.21
C ASP A 72 12.10 14.55 -11.71
N LEU A 73 11.89 15.47 -10.76
CA LEU A 73 11.51 16.86 -11.05
C LEU A 73 12.77 17.69 -11.27
N VAL A 74 13.00 18.13 -12.51
CA VAL A 74 14.16 18.95 -12.88
C VAL A 74 13.84 20.44 -12.82
N GLY A 75 14.77 21.25 -12.31
CA GLY A 75 14.66 22.71 -12.33
C GLY A 75 13.89 23.32 -11.14
N VAL A 76 13.48 22.51 -10.16
CA VAL A 76 12.97 23.02 -8.89
C VAL A 76 14.13 23.59 -8.10
N PRO A 77 14.12 24.88 -7.72
CA PRO A 77 15.21 25.47 -6.98
C PRO A 77 15.31 24.84 -5.59
N ALA A 78 16.53 24.67 -5.06
CA ALA A 78 16.77 23.95 -3.80
C ALA A 78 15.98 24.50 -2.60
N HIS A 79 15.76 25.82 -2.54
CA HIS A 79 14.97 26.45 -1.47
C HIS A 79 13.45 26.13 -1.55
N ALA A 80 12.98 25.63 -2.69
CA ALA A 80 11.60 25.23 -2.92
C ALA A 80 11.40 23.70 -2.81
N TRP A 81 12.42 22.94 -2.38
CA TRP A 81 12.31 21.50 -2.11
C TRP A 81 11.61 21.27 -0.78
N ASN A 82 10.30 21.42 -0.80
CA ASN A 82 9.45 21.15 0.34
C ASN A 82 8.21 20.36 -0.12
N PRO A 83 7.59 19.57 0.77
CA PRO A 83 6.44 18.73 0.42
C PRO A 83 5.28 19.53 -0.17
N SER A 84 5.03 20.75 0.31
CA SER A 84 3.95 21.60 -0.19
C SER A 84 4.15 21.97 -1.67
N THR A 85 5.36 22.33 -2.06
CA THR A 85 5.72 22.63 -3.46
C THR A 85 5.65 21.36 -4.31
N ALA A 86 6.17 20.22 -3.82
CA ALA A 86 6.11 18.98 -4.58
C ALA A 86 4.69 18.50 -4.84
N VAL A 87 3.78 18.63 -3.87
CA VAL A 87 2.35 18.32 -4.06
C VAL A 87 1.74 19.13 -5.20
N VAL A 88 2.10 20.42 -5.32
CA VAL A 88 1.63 21.27 -6.42
C VAL A 88 2.23 20.84 -7.75
N LEU A 89 3.51 20.47 -7.78
CA LEU A 89 4.22 20.09 -9.01
C LEU A 89 3.76 18.75 -9.58
N ILE A 90 3.37 17.79 -8.73
CA ILE A 90 2.97 16.44 -9.17
C ILE A 90 1.46 16.28 -9.37
N ALA A 91 0.67 17.32 -9.14
CA ALA A 91 -0.78 17.27 -9.37
C ALA A 91 -1.07 16.82 -10.81
N PRO A 92 -1.99 15.84 -11.03
CA PRO A 92 -3.02 15.34 -10.11
C PRO A 92 -2.62 14.17 -9.19
N CYS A 93 -1.34 13.79 -9.13
CA CYS A 93 -0.86 12.69 -8.28
C CYS A 93 -0.78 13.11 -6.80
N ARG A 94 -0.87 12.15 -5.88
CA ARG A 94 -0.64 12.38 -4.45
C ARG A 94 0.82 12.11 -4.08
N LEU A 95 1.44 12.99 -3.29
CA LEU A 95 2.79 12.77 -2.80
C LEU A 95 2.80 11.59 -1.82
N PHE A 96 3.64 10.58 -2.08
CA PHE A 96 3.87 9.46 -1.18
C PHE A 96 5.13 9.66 -0.34
N ASP A 97 6.23 10.04 -1.00
CA ASP A 97 7.53 10.22 -0.37
C ASP A 97 8.40 11.18 -1.19
N MET A 98 9.35 11.84 -0.53
CA MET A 98 10.33 12.74 -1.14
C MET A 98 11.73 12.32 -0.73
N ASP A 99 12.53 11.89 -1.69
CA ASP A 99 13.86 11.38 -1.42
C ASP A 99 14.86 12.54 -1.33
N MET A 100 14.95 13.15 -0.15
CA MET A 100 15.81 14.30 0.11
C MET A 100 17.30 13.95 0.19
N GLU A 101 17.66 12.68 0.42
CA GLU A 101 19.05 12.22 0.53
C GLU A 101 19.69 12.02 -0.85
N ALA A 102 18.97 11.45 -1.83
CA ALA A 102 19.40 11.42 -3.23
C ALA A 102 19.57 12.84 -3.80
N CYS A 103 18.75 13.79 -3.33
CA CYS A 103 18.86 15.19 -3.70
C CYS A 103 20.13 15.89 -3.16
N ARG A 104 20.78 15.33 -2.14
CA ARG A 104 22.08 15.82 -1.62
C ARG A 104 23.28 15.24 -2.38
N LEU A 105 23.11 14.08 -3.00
CA LEU A 105 24.17 13.33 -3.70
C LEU A 105 24.22 13.62 -5.20
N ALA A 106 23.08 13.91 -5.82
CA ALA A 106 23.03 14.44 -7.18
C ALA A 106 23.17 15.97 -7.12
N ASP A 107 23.87 16.57 -8.09
CA ASP A 107 23.80 18.01 -8.36
C ASP A 107 22.37 18.52 -8.14
N PHE A 108 22.19 19.66 -7.47
CA PHE A 108 20.92 20.26 -7.00
C PHE A 108 19.85 20.57 -8.09
N ARG A 109 19.84 19.79 -9.16
CA ARG A 109 19.08 19.94 -10.38
C ARG A 109 17.83 19.07 -10.40
N MET A 110 17.73 18.06 -9.53
CA MET A 110 16.73 17.00 -9.64
C MET A 110 16.15 16.62 -8.27
N LEU A 111 14.86 16.89 -8.09
CA LEU A 111 14.09 16.50 -6.91
C LEU A 111 13.36 15.19 -7.20
N ARG A 112 13.75 14.10 -6.55
CA ARG A 112 13.12 12.79 -6.71
C ARG A 112 11.94 12.64 -5.75
N VAL A 113 10.76 12.34 -6.29
CA VAL A 113 9.53 12.14 -5.52
C VAL A 113 8.85 10.84 -5.92
N SER A 114 8.32 10.12 -4.93
CA SER A 114 7.38 9.04 -5.17
C SER A 114 5.97 9.59 -5.07
N ALA A 115 5.17 9.36 -6.11
CA ALA A 115 3.78 9.80 -6.16
C ALA A 115 2.84 8.61 -6.37
N LEU A 116 1.61 8.77 -5.92
CA LEU A 116 0.49 7.86 -6.15
C LEU A 116 -0.39 8.48 -7.24
N ALA A 117 -0.36 7.86 -8.42
CA ALA A 117 -1.18 8.25 -9.57
C ALA A 117 -2.47 7.40 -9.63
N HIS A 118 -3.60 8.02 -9.98
CA HIS A 118 -4.76 7.25 -10.41
C HIS A 118 -4.51 6.67 -11.82
N ASP A 119 -5.22 5.60 -12.15
CA ASP A 119 -5.08 4.89 -13.42
C ASP A 119 -5.08 5.85 -14.63
N PRO A 120 -4.00 5.89 -15.43
CA PRO A 120 -3.89 6.85 -16.54
C PRO A 120 -4.73 6.45 -17.77
N VAL A 121 -5.33 5.26 -17.79
CA VAL A 121 -6.09 4.73 -18.94
C VAL A 121 -7.58 5.06 -18.83
N HIS A 122 -8.10 5.34 -17.63
CA HIS A 122 -9.49 5.75 -17.45
C HIS A 122 -9.61 7.21 -16.96
N PRO A 123 -9.79 8.19 -17.86
CA PRO A 123 -10.08 9.56 -17.45
C PRO A 123 -11.40 9.60 -16.68
N ALA A 124 -11.36 10.14 -15.47
CA ALA A 124 -12.52 10.38 -14.61
C ALA A 124 -13.52 11.29 -15.33
N GLY A 125 -14.47 10.70 -16.06
CA GLY A 125 -15.46 11.43 -16.84
C GLY A 125 -16.15 10.63 -17.96
N ALA A 126 -15.70 9.42 -18.30
CA ALA A 126 -16.41 8.60 -19.28
C ALA A 126 -17.68 7.97 -18.65
N PRO A 127 -18.88 8.22 -19.21
CA PRO A 127 -20.09 7.54 -18.76
C PRO A 127 -19.94 6.01 -18.96
N PRO A 128 -20.52 5.19 -18.07
CA PRO A 128 -20.44 3.74 -18.18
C PRO A 128 -21.05 3.28 -19.51
N PRO A 129 -20.46 2.26 -20.18
CA PRO A 129 -21.10 1.69 -21.36
C PRO A 129 -22.45 1.10 -20.95
N HIS A 130 -23.51 1.59 -21.58
CA HIS A 130 -24.84 1.01 -21.46
C HIS A 130 -24.86 -0.38 -22.12
N PRO A 131 -25.63 -1.33 -21.56
CA PRO A 131 -25.74 -2.70 -22.06
C PRO A 131 -26.38 -2.79 -23.45
#